data_AF-A0A929RG89-F1
#
_entry.id   AF-A0A929RG89-F1
#
_cell.length_a   1.000
_cell.length_b   1.000
_cell.length_c   1.000
_cell.angle_alpha   90.00
_cell.angle_beta   90.00
_cell.angle_gamma   90.00
#
_symmetry.space_group_name_H-M   'P 1'
#
loop_
_entity.id
_entity.type
_entity.pdbx_description
1 polymer ?
#
loop_
_entity_poly.entity_id
_entity_poly.type
_entity_poly.pdbx_seq_one_letter_code
_entity_poly.pdbx_strand_id
1 'polypeptide(L)'
;MSVPDVPNVHAPGFRDTGTIRFMPDSETVLARMERSTVEVFTSLADYVEAYGPYVDRLGYPTGKYFWRIPLEREPQLYYFEERAQDIFALRDPIYEYEITNLPPGFCIRTGINVPQFDLRGGARQVQFLAGQTPLTALECLELGILAGKVVR
;
A
#
# COMPACT_ATOMS: atom_id res chain seq x y z
N MET A 1 -17.88 -30.57 -11.00
CA MET A 1 -17.97 -29.15 -11.40
C MET A 1 -16.56 -28.58 -11.38
N SER A 2 -16.03 -28.08 -12.49
CA SER A 2 -14.77 -27.33 -12.46
C SER A 2 -15.05 -25.96 -11.87
N VAL A 3 -14.22 -25.54 -10.91
CA VAL A 3 -14.26 -24.17 -10.41
C VAL A 3 -13.91 -23.27 -11.60
N PRO A 4 -14.71 -22.25 -11.94
CA PRO A 4 -14.33 -21.32 -13.00
C PRO A 4 -13.03 -20.62 -12.64
N ASP A 5 -12.17 -20.38 -13.64
CA ASP A 5 -10.90 -19.70 -13.47
C ASP A 5 -11.11 -18.34 -12.77
N VAL A 6 -10.38 -18.13 -11.67
CA VAL A 6 -10.36 -16.85 -10.98
C VAL A 6 -9.78 -15.80 -11.93
N PRO A 7 -10.50 -14.70 -12.22
CA PRO A 7 -9.99 -13.67 -13.11
C PRO A 7 -8.70 -13.08 -12.57
N ASN A 8 -7.68 -12.94 -13.42
CA ASN A 8 -6.47 -12.22 -13.07
C ASN A 8 -6.76 -10.71 -13.06
N VAL A 9 -7.13 -10.18 -11.89
CA VAL A 9 -7.44 -8.76 -11.66
C VAL A 9 -6.23 -7.82 -11.86
N HIS A 10 -5.03 -8.38 -12.05
CA HIS A 10 -3.82 -7.61 -12.36
C HIS A 10 -3.51 -7.56 -13.87
N ALA A 11 -4.32 -8.19 -14.72
CA ALA A 11 -4.12 -8.16 -16.17
C ALA A 11 -4.38 -6.76 -16.74
N PRO A 12 -3.54 -6.24 -17.66
CA PRO A 12 -3.70 -4.91 -18.25
C PRO A 12 -5.03 -4.65 -18.97
N GLY A 13 -5.72 -5.72 -19.38
CA GLY A 13 -7.01 -5.67 -20.09
C GLY A 13 -8.22 -6.06 -19.24
N PHE A 14 -8.07 -6.23 -17.92
CA PHE A 14 -9.19 -6.55 -17.05
C PHE A 14 -10.21 -5.41 -17.07
N ARG A 15 -11.42 -5.70 -17.58
CA ARG A 15 -12.55 -4.77 -17.59
C ARG A 15 -13.49 -5.15 -16.45
N ASP A 16 -13.56 -4.28 -15.46
CA ASP A 16 -14.50 -4.42 -14.36
C ASP A 16 -15.93 -4.23 -14.88
N THR A 17 -16.60 -5.35 -15.14
CA THR A 17 -18.02 -5.42 -15.52
C THR A 17 -18.87 -5.96 -14.37
N GLY A 18 -18.27 -6.11 -13.18
CA GLY A 18 -18.88 -6.73 -12.02
C GLY A 18 -19.35 -5.72 -10.97
N THR A 19 -20.12 -6.21 -10.02
CA THR A 19 -20.70 -5.50 -8.86
C THR A 19 -19.66 -4.90 -7.89
N ILE A 20 -18.37 -5.14 -8.13
CA ILE A 20 -17.27 -4.75 -7.26
C ILE A 20 -16.88 -3.30 -7.58
N ARG A 21 -17.08 -2.37 -6.64
CA ARG A 21 -16.75 -0.95 -6.88
C ARG A 21 -15.25 -0.69 -6.84
N PHE A 22 -14.61 -0.64 -8.01
CA PHE A 22 -13.28 -0.06 -8.14
C PHE A 22 -13.36 1.45 -8.43
N MET A 23 -12.65 2.26 -7.63
CA MET A 23 -12.54 3.71 -7.86
C MET A 23 -11.24 4.01 -8.61
N PRO A 24 -11.29 4.39 -9.90
CA PRO A 24 -10.10 4.75 -10.65
C PRO A 24 -9.53 6.10 -10.21
N ASP A 25 -8.29 6.38 -10.62
CA ASP A 25 -7.67 7.70 -10.42
C ASP A 25 -8.53 8.81 -11.05
N SER A 26 -8.69 9.90 -10.31
CA SER A 26 -9.57 11.02 -10.65
C SER A 26 -9.09 12.31 -9.96
N GLU A 27 -9.86 13.39 -10.05
CA GLU A 27 -9.59 14.62 -9.28
C GLU A 27 -9.58 14.38 -7.76
N THR A 28 -10.30 13.37 -7.26
CA THR A 28 -10.40 13.08 -5.82
C THR A 28 -9.64 11.82 -5.40
N VAL A 29 -9.21 10.98 -6.35
CA VAL A 29 -8.52 9.71 -6.08
C VAL A 29 -7.15 9.69 -6.76
N LEU A 30 -6.12 9.29 -6.03
CA LEU A 30 -4.79 9.03 -6.57
C LEU A 30 -4.22 7.73 -6.00
N ALA A 31 -3.96 6.75 -6.85
CA ALA A 31 -3.39 5.46 -6.47
C ALA A 31 -4.15 4.82 -5.28
N ARG A 32 -5.48 4.83 -5.34
CA ARG A 32 -6.40 4.29 -4.31
C ARG A 32 -6.42 5.09 -2.99
N MET A 33 -5.81 6.27 -2.96
CA MET A 33 -5.84 7.19 -1.82
C MET A 33 -6.71 8.40 -2.12
N GLU A 34 -7.29 9.00 -1.08
CA GLU A 34 -7.99 10.27 -1.17
C GLU A 34 -6.97 11.37 -1.46
N ARG A 35 -7.08 12.03 -2.62
CA ARG A 35 -6.05 12.96 -3.13
C ARG A 35 -5.76 14.12 -2.15
N SER A 36 -6.77 14.59 -1.43
CA SER A 36 -6.65 15.65 -0.41
C SER A 36 -5.75 15.26 0.77
N THR A 37 -5.56 13.95 1.01
CA THR A 37 -4.74 13.41 2.10
C THR A 37 -3.36 12.97 1.65
N VAL A 38 -3.06 13.10 0.35
CA VAL A 38 -1.79 12.62 -0.20
C VAL A 38 -0.67 13.58 0.14
N GLU A 39 0.37 13.04 0.73
CA GLU A 39 1.62 13.72 1.06
C GLU A 39 2.78 13.01 0.37
N VAL A 40 3.82 13.77 0.01
CA VAL A 40 5.03 13.25 -0.63
C VAL A 40 6.24 13.71 0.17
N PHE A 41 7.06 12.74 0.58
CA PHE A 41 8.28 12.96 1.35
C PHE A 41 9.49 12.59 0.52
N THR A 42 10.44 13.51 0.39
CA THR A 42 11.78 13.27 -0.18
C THR A 42 12.85 13.10 0.90
N SER A 43 12.47 13.24 2.18
CA SER A 43 13.29 13.03 3.36
C SER A 43 12.73 11.86 4.17
N LEU A 44 13.56 10.85 4.46
CA LEU A 44 13.14 9.74 5.34
C LEU A 44 12.86 10.24 6.76
N ALA A 45 13.66 11.17 7.27
CA ALA A 45 13.52 11.69 8.62
C ALA A 45 12.12 12.32 8.82
N ASP A 46 11.69 13.16 7.87
CA ASP A 46 10.40 13.84 7.91
C ASP A 46 9.24 12.84 7.88
N TYR A 47 9.33 11.79 7.05
CA TYR A 47 8.32 10.73 7.02
C TYR A 47 8.28 9.96 8.34
N VAL A 48 9.43 9.58 8.88
CA VAL A 48 9.54 8.81 10.13
C VAL A 48 9.05 9.62 11.33
N GLU A 49 9.33 10.92 11.38
CA GLU A 49 8.81 11.81 12.41
C GLU A 49 7.27 11.88 12.37
N ALA A 50 6.69 11.97 11.17
CA ALA A 50 5.25 12.06 11.00
C ALA A 50 4.52 10.72 11.25
N TYR A 51 5.07 9.60 10.75
CA TYR A 51 4.33 8.34 10.63
C TYR A 51 5.01 7.13 11.27
N GLY A 52 6.26 7.24 11.67
CA GLY A 52 7.07 6.10 12.14
C GLY A 52 7.70 5.32 10.98
N PRO A 53 8.66 4.43 11.29
CA PRO A 53 9.50 3.78 10.28
C PRO A 53 8.93 2.46 9.75
N TYR A 54 7.79 2.00 10.27
CA TYR A 54 7.31 0.65 9.98
C TYR A 54 6.13 0.64 9.02
N VAL A 55 6.17 -0.30 8.08
CA VAL A 55 5.09 -0.57 7.13
C VAL A 55 4.84 -2.08 7.03
N ASP A 56 3.59 -2.45 6.77
CA ASP A 56 3.21 -3.80 6.40
C ASP A 56 2.82 -3.88 4.92
N ARG A 57 2.73 -5.10 4.43
CA ARG A 57 2.14 -5.42 3.14
C ARG A 57 1.32 -6.70 3.27
N LEU A 58 0.02 -6.58 3.02
CA LEU A 58 -0.83 -7.70 2.67
C LEU A 58 -0.64 -8.02 1.17
N GLY A 59 -0.12 -9.20 0.86
CA GLY A 59 0.20 -9.62 -0.51
C GLY A 59 1.68 -9.94 -0.74
N TYR A 60 1.96 -10.74 -1.77
CA TYR A 60 3.33 -11.13 -2.14
C TYR A 60 4.25 -9.91 -2.39
N PRO A 61 5.58 -10.02 -2.15
CA PRO A 61 6.52 -8.90 -2.29
C PRO A 61 6.64 -8.27 -3.69
N THR A 62 6.02 -8.86 -4.71
CA THR A 62 5.95 -8.35 -6.08
C THR A 62 4.99 -7.16 -6.27
N GLY A 63 4.26 -6.74 -5.23
CA GLY A 63 3.39 -5.56 -5.31
C GLY A 63 3.95 -4.32 -4.60
N LYS A 64 3.26 -3.20 -4.82
CA LYS A 64 3.75 -1.82 -4.66
C LYS A 64 2.93 -0.96 -3.69
N TYR A 65 2.05 -1.59 -2.91
CA TYR A 65 1.22 -0.93 -1.91
C TYR A 65 1.55 -1.52 -0.55
N PHE A 66 1.76 -0.63 0.40
CA PHE A 66 2.08 -0.92 1.79
C PHE A 66 1.10 -0.14 2.67
N TRP A 67 1.01 -0.52 3.93
CA TRP A 67 0.29 0.25 4.93
C TRP A 67 1.23 0.60 6.06
N ARG A 68 1.15 1.84 6.50
CA ARG A 68 1.82 2.26 7.72
C ARG A 68 1.41 1.34 8.87
N ILE A 69 2.37 0.90 9.68
CA ILE A 69 2.07 0.26 10.97
C ILE A 69 1.97 1.38 12.01
N PRO A 70 0.80 1.59 12.64
CA PRO A 70 0.64 2.60 13.69
C PRO A 70 1.59 2.35 14.86
N LEU A 71 2.08 3.41 15.50
CA LEU A 71 2.92 3.27 16.69
C LEU A 71 2.06 2.73 17.85
N GLU A 72 2.66 2.01 18.79
CA GLU A 72 1.94 1.37 19.92
C GLU A 72 1.04 2.33 20.72
N ARG A 73 1.39 3.62 20.75
CA ARG A 73 0.62 4.67 21.43
C ARG A 73 -0.66 5.09 20.69
N GLU A 74 -0.88 4.59 19.49
CA GLU A 74 -2.02 4.97 18.66
C GLU A 74 -3.18 3.99 18.83
N PRO A 75 -4.42 4.50 18.95
CA PRO A 75 -5.60 3.66 19.14
C PRO A 75 -6.03 2.94 17.84
N GLN A 76 -5.45 3.32 16.71
CA GLN A 76 -5.85 2.81 15.40
C GLN A 76 -5.07 1.54 15.08
N LEU A 77 -5.79 0.42 14.88
CA LEU A 77 -5.29 -0.74 14.16
C LEU A 77 -5.91 -0.71 12.76
N TYR A 78 -5.15 -1.15 11.75
CA TYR A 78 -5.70 -1.34 10.41
C TYR A 78 -6.15 -2.80 10.26
N TYR A 79 -7.44 -3.00 10.03
CA TYR A 79 -8.01 -4.29 9.64
C TYR A 79 -8.06 -4.41 8.11
N PHE A 80 -8.60 -5.52 7.60
CA PHE A 80 -8.65 -5.80 6.16
C PHE A 80 -9.50 -4.76 5.42
N GLU A 81 -10.62 -4.35 6.02
CA GLU A 81 -11.60 -3.42 5.48
C GLU A 81 -11.03 -2.00 5.30
N GLU A 82 -10.14 -1.58 6.20
CA GLU A 82 -9.46 -0.29 6.12
C GLU A 82 -8.42 -0.24 5.01
N ARG A 83 -7.77 -1.37 4.70
CA ARG A 83 -6.85 -1.50 3.56
C ARG A 83 -7.58 -1.52 2.21
N ALA A 84 -8.90 -1.71 2.24
CA ALA A 84 -9.78 -1.81 1.08
C ALA A 84 -9.20 -2.68 -0.05
N GLN A 85 -8.68 -3.86 0.31
CA GLN A 85 -8.13 -4.82 -0.65
C GLN A 85 -9.21 -5.72 -1.24
N ASP A 86 -8.93 -6.26 -2.42
CA ASP A 86 -9.81 -7.22 -3.08
C ASP A 86 -9.95 -8.48 -2.20
N ILE A 87 -11.12 -9.12 -2.22
CA ILE A 87 -11.39 -10.36 -1.49
C ILE A 87 -10.37 -11.48 -1.80
N PHE A 88 -9.72 -11.46 -2.97
CA PHE A 88 -8.65 -12.40 -3.29
C PHE A 88 -7.42 -12.27 -2.38
N ALA A 89 -7.18 -11.09 -1.79
CA ALA A 89 -6.10 -10.86 -0.84
C ALA A 89 -6.38 -11.42 0.56
N LEU A 90 -7.57 -11.98 0.83
CA LEU A 90 -7.95 -12.49 2.15
C LEU A 90 -7.03 -13.60 2.67
N ARG A 91 -6.41 -14.36 1.76
CA ARG A 91 -5.48 -15.45 2.10
C ARG A 91 -4.03 -15.10 1.82
N ASP A 92 -3.76 -13.87 1.42
CA ASP A 92 -2.41 -13.45 1.13
C ASP A 92 -1.59 -13.32 2.42
N PRO A 93 -0.27 -13.58 2.36
CA PRO A 93 0.61 -13.37 3.48
C PRO A 93 0.70 -11.89 3.85
N ILE A 94 0.97 -11.63 5.14
CA ILE A 94 1.35 -10.30 5.63
C ILE A 94 2.85 -10.30 5.90
N TYR A 95 3.54 -9.30 5.36
CA TYR A 95 4.95 -9.03 5.62
C TYR A 95 5.09 -7.68 6.31
N GLU A 96 5.99 -7.59 7.30
CA GLU A 96 6.30 -6.33 7.99
C GLU A 96 7.73 -5.90 7.70
N TYR A 97 7.92 -4.61 7.46
CA TYR A 97 9.19 -4.01 7.07
C TYR A 97 9.50 -2.77 7.91
N GLU A 98 10.79 -2.49 8.05
CA GLU A 98 11.33 -1.21 8.49
C GLU A 98 11.85 -0.43 7.28
N ILE A 99 11.56 0.87 7.21
CA ILE A 99 12.12 1.77 6.22
C ILE A 99 13.48 2.25 6.72
N THR A 100 14.54 1.71 6.15
CA THR A 100 15.91 1.90 6.62
C THR A 100 16.66 3.01 5.89
N ASN A 101 16.25 3.32 4.66
CA ASN A 101 16.90 4.33 3.83
C ASN A 101 15.93 4.92 2.79
N LEU A 102 16.21 6.14 2.33
CA LEU A 102 15.55 6.74 1.17
C LEU A 102 16.62 7.42 0.29
N PRO A 103 17.11 6.74 -0.77
CA PRO A 103 18.16 7.29 -1.60
C PRO A 103 17.74 8.57 -2.34
N PRO A 104 18.70 9.44 -2.74
CA PRO A 104 18.41 10.60 -3.55
C PRO A 104 17.66 10.23 -4.85
N GLY A 105 16.65 11.01 -5.21
CA GLY A 105 15.81 10.76 -6.39
C GLY A 105 14.61 9.83 -6.14
N PHE A 106 14.49 9.29 -4.93
CA PHE A 106 13.33 8.52 -4.49
C PHE A 106 12.43 9.35 -3.59
N CYS A 107 11.16 8.97 -3.48
CA CYS A 107 10.23 9.59 -2.54
C CYS A 107 9.26 8.56 -1.95
N ILE A 108 8.64 8.94 -0.84
CA ILE A 108 7.55 8.21 -0.20
C ILE A 108 6.27 8.99 -0.46
N ARG A 109 5.30 8.37 -1.15
CA ARG A 109 3.94 8.89 -1.27
C ARG A 109 3.04 8.16 -0.29
N THR A 110 2.32 8.91 0.53
CA THR A 110 1.40 8.34 1.51
C THR A 110 0.07 9.10 1.55
N GLY A 111 -1.00 8.43 1.94
CA GLY A 111 -2.34 9.01 2.01
C GLY A 111 -3.34 7.98 2.52
N ILE A 112 -4.58 8.42 2.74
CA ILE A 112 -5.65 7.58 3.28
C ILE A 112 -6.34 6.82 2.16
N ASN A 113 -6.49 5.51 2.29
CA ASN A 113 -7.22 4.70 1.32
C ASN A 113 -8.67 5.17 1.21
N VAL A 114 -9.14 5.37 -0.03
CA VAL A 114 -10.57 5.56 -0.30
C VAL A 114 -11.33 4.25 -0.12
N PRO A 115 -12.66 4.29 0.08
CA PRO A 115 -13.48 3.10 -0.04
C PRO A 115 -13.27 2.42 -1.40
N GLN A 116 -13.00 1.11 -1.39
CA GLN A 116 -12.95 0.28 -2.59
C GLN A 116 -13.48 -1.11 -2.27
N PHE A 117 -14.04 -1.78 -3.29
CA PHE A 117 -14.51 -3.16 -3.17
C PHE A 117 -15.58 -3.35 -2.09
N ASP A 118 -16.42 -2.32 -1.91
CA ASP A 118 -17.42 -2.20 -0.85
C ASP A 118 -16.86 -2.26 0.58
N LEU A 119 -15.55 -2.03 0.72
CA LEU A 119 -14.86 -1.85 1.99
C LEU A 119 -14.66 -0.37 2.30
N ARG A 120 -14.65 -0.03 3.59
CA ARG A 120 -14.65 1.36 4.08
C ARG A 120 -13.40 2.17 3.75
N GLY A 121 -12.25 1.54 3.50
CA GLY A 121 -10.98 2.27 3.42
C GLY A 121 -10.61 2.93 4.76
N GLY A 122 -9.68 3.87 4.73
CA GLY A 122 -9.23 4.59 5.93
C GLY A 122 -7.85 4.21 6.44
N ALA A 123 -7.22 3.14 5.94
CA ALA A 123 -5.83 2.85 6.26
C ALA A 123 -4.90 3.85 5.56
N ARG A 124 -3.79 4.22 6.22
CA ARG A 124 -2.76 5.04 5.59
C ARG A 124 -1.88 4.17 4.71
N GLN A 125 -2.09 4.27 3.40
CA GLN A 125 -1.30 3.60 2.40
C GLN A 125 0.04 4.32 2.20
N VAL A 126 1.06 3.56 1.80
CA VAL A 126 2.42 4.01 1.50
C VAL A 126 2.87 3.42 0.18
N GLN A 127 3.56 4.23 -0.63
CA GLN A 127 4.27 3.82 -1.83
C GLN A 127 5.67 4.43 -1.85
N PHE A 128 6.66 3.64 -2.23
CA PHE A 128 8.01 4.11 -2.53
C PHE A 128 8.10 4.34 -4.03
N LEU A 129 8.71 5.44 -4.48
CA LEU A 129 8.79 5.79 -5.89
C LEU A 129 10.22 6.13 -6.29
N ALA A 130 10.61 5.67 -7.48
CA ALA A 130 11.71 6.21 -8.25
C ALA A 130 11.14 7.22 -9.26
N GLY A 131 11.26 8.51 -8.97
CA GLY A 131 10.52 9.55 -9.71
C GLY A 131 9.01 9.38 -9.59
N GLN A 132 8.33 8.97 -10.66
CA GLN A 132 6.89 8.70 -10.68
C GLN A 132 6.53 7.21 -10.70
N THR A 133 7.53 6.33 -10.77
CA THR A 133 7.32 4.88 -10.86
C THR A 133 7.28 4.28 -9.46
N PRO A 134 6.15 3.68 -9.03
CA PRO A 134 6.10 3.03 -7.74
C PRO A 134 6.86 1.69 -7.77
N LEU A 135 7.61 1.44 -6.71
CA LEU A 135 8.44 0.25 -6.53
C LEU A 135 7.69 -0.85 -5.79
N THR A 136 8.03 -2.09 -6.12
CA THR A 136 7.62 -3.29 -5.41
C THR A 136 8.41 -3.46 -4.10
N ALA A 137 7.92 -4.32 -3.19
CA ALA A 137 8.67 -4.64 -1.98
C ALA A 137 10.02 -5.32 -2.30
N LEU A 138 10.08 -6.17 -3.32
CA LEU A 138 11.35 -6.77 -3.78
C LEU A 138 12.36 -5.71 -4.20
N GLU A 139 11.97 -4.78 -5.06
CA GLU A 139 12.87 -3.68 -5.49
C GLU A 139 13.30 -2.82 -4.29
N CYS A 140 12.39 -2.54 -3.35
CA CYS A 140 12.74 -1.79 -2.15
C CYS A 140 13.74 -2.53 -1.25
N LEU A 141 13.64 -3.86 -1.14
CA LEU A 141 14.60 -4.69 -0.42
C LEU A 141 15.96 -4.69 -1.11
N GLU A 142 15.99 -4.87 -2.44
CA GLU A 142 17.22 -4.86 -3.24
C GLU A 142 17.95 -3.52 -3.19
N LEU A 143 17.20 -2.42 -3.14
CA LEU A 143 17.74 -1.06 -3.03
C LEU A 143 18.08 -0.65 -1.59
N GLY A 144 17.81 -1.50 -0.60
CA GLY A 144 18.03 -1.20 0.82
C GLY A 144 17.12 -0.10 1.39
N ILE A 145 16.00 0.20 0.72
CA ILE A 145 14.95 1.10 1.22
C ILE A 145 14.19 0.42 2.36
N LEU A 146 13.90 -0.87 2.19
CA LEU A 146 13.25 -1.70 3.20
C LEU A 146 14.20 -2.76 3.73
N ALA A 147 14.00 -3.13 5.00
CA ALA A 147 14.51 -4.34 5.61
C ALA A 147 13.35 -5.10 6.27
N GLY A 148 13.50 -6.42 6.49
CA GLY A 148 12.54 -7.17 7.29
C GLY A 148 12.48 -6.61 8.71
N LYS A 149 11.26 -6.37 9.22
CA LYS A 149 11.11 -5.83 10.57
C LYS A 149 11.66 -6.83 11.60
N VAL A 150 12.63 -6.38 12.40
CA VAL A 150 13.13 -7.17 13.53
C VAL A 150 12.22 -6.88 14.73
N VAL A 151 11.46 -7.88 15.15
CA VAL A 151 10.70 -7.80 16.41
C VAL A 151 11.73 -7.85 17.54
N ARG A 152 11.89 -6.73 18.27
CA ARG A 152 12.70 -6.67 19.50
C ARG A 152 11.80 -6.81 20.71
#